data_AF-A0A8T5KBL0-F1
#
_entry.id   AF-A0A8T5KBL0-F1
#
_cell.length_a   1.000
_cell.length_b   1.000
_cell.length_c   1.000
_cell.angle_alpha   90.00
_cell.angle_beta   90.00
_cell.angle_gamma   90.00
#
_symmetry.space_group_name_H-M   'P 1'
#
loop_
_entity.id
_entity.type
_entity.pdbx_description
1 polymer ?
#
loop_
_entity_poly.entity_id
_entity_poly.type
_entity_poly.pdbx_seq_one_letter_code
_entity_poly.pdbx_strand_id
1 'polypeptide(L)'
;MSMNTSGPKPTPAQLAWQEAELGLVFHYDLHIFDTVRYVQQQNRLAHFEDLDLFNPVELDTDQWVEAARACGARFAIITASHETGFRLWQSDANPYSLKAVRWGGGQRDIVGEFIESCRKAGIQPGVYMG
;
A
#
# COMPACT_ATOMS: atom_id res chain seq x y z
N MET A 1 47.28 1.15 6.83
CA MET A 1 46.64 2.45 7.13
C MET A 1 45.26 2.17 7.69
N SER A 2 45.03 2.47 8.98
CA SER A 2 43.70 2.35 9.59
C SER A 2 42.89 3.57 9.17
N MET A 3 41.82 3.37 8.39
CA MET A 3 40.89 4.46 8.11
C MET A 3 40.12 4.78 9.40
N ASN A 4 40.30 5.99 9.90
CA ASN A 4 39.57 6.50 11.05
C ASN A 4 38.08 6.69 10.66
N THR A 5 37.20 5.75 11.04
CA THR A 5 35.77 5.76 10.67
C THR A 5 34.91 6.52 11.68
N SER A 6 35.21 7.79 11.96
CA SER A 6 34.49 8.59 12.97
C SER A 6 33.22 9.30 12.45
N GLY A 7 32.71 8.93 11.28
CA GLY A 7 31.50 9.52 10.69
C GLY A 7 30.20 8.80 11.09
N PRO A 8 29.03 9.39 10.78
CA PRO A 8 27.74 8.73 10.96
C PRO A 8 27.72 7.36 10.27
N LYS A 9 27.19 6.35 10.95
CA LYS A 9 27.00 4.99 10.42
C LYS A 9 25.51 4.67 10.36
N PRO A 10 25.04 3.84 9.41
CA PRO A 10 23.65 3.44 9.37
C PRO A 10 23.30 2.64 10.62
N THR A 11 22.11 2.86 11.16
CA THR A 11 21.49 1.93 12.11
C THR A 11 21.20 0.60 11.40
N PRO A 12 20.95 -0.50 12.14
CA PRO A 12 20.55 -1.77 11.51
C PRO A 12 19.34 -1.65 10.57
N ALA A 13 18.37 -0.80 10.90
CA ALA A 13 17.21 -0.56 10.05
C ALA A 13 17.55 0.21 8.76
N GLN A 14 18.44 1.21 8.85
CA GLN A 14 18.93 1.94 7.68
C GLN A 14 19.79 1.05 6.78
N LEU A 15 20.57 0.14 7.37
CA LEU A 15 21.35 -0.85 6.63
C LEU A 15 20.43 -1.83 5.91
N ALA A 16 19.41 -2.38 6.58
CA ALA A 16 18.43 -3.26 5.95
C ALA A 16 17.67 -2.58 4.79
N TRP A 17 17.32 -1.31 4.94
CA TRP A 17 16.76 -0.50 3.86
C TRP A 17 17.72 -0.38 2.68
N GLN A 18 19.00 -0.07 2.95
CA GLN A 18 20.01 0.10 1.92
C GLN A 18 20.31 -1.22 1.19
N GLU A 19 20.35 -2.34 1.90
CA GLU A 19 20.56 -3.70 1.38
C GLU A 19 19.36 -4.26 0.62
N ALA A 20 18.18 -3.68 0.82
CA ALA A 20 16.99 -4.10 0.09
C ALA A 20 17.08 -3.77 -1.40
N GLU A 21 17.82 -2.71 -1.77
CA GLU A 21 18.09 -2.19 -3.11
C GLU A 21 16.85 -1.76 -3.91
N LEU A 22 15.86 -2.65 -4.04
CA LEU A 22 14.60 -2.45 -4.75
C LEU A 22 13.40 -2.77 -3.87
N GLY A 23 12.40 -1.91 -3.93
CA GLY A 23 11.06 -2.20 -3.45
C GLY A 23 9.99 -1.56 -4.32
N LEU A 24 8.77 -2.07 -4.22
CA LEU A 24 7.62 -1.59 -4.98
C LEU A 24 6.63 -0.87 -4.07
N VAL A 25 5.95 0.13 -4.63
CA VAL A 25 4.82 0.80 -3.97
C VAL A 25 3.57 0.66 -4.82
N PHE A 26 2.52 0.10 -4.21
CA PHE A 26 1.21 -0.11 -4.79
C PHE A 26 0.31 1.04 -4.36
N HIS A 27 0.03 1.94 -5.31
CA HIS A 27 -0.96 3.00 -5.11
C HIS A 27 -2.34 2.45 -5.43
N TYR A 28 -3.24 2.52 -4.45
CA TYR A 28 -4.61 2.06 -4.56
C TYR A 28 -5.53 2.98 -3.76
N ASP A 29 -6.58 3.49 -4.41
CA ASP A 29 -7.52 4.47 -3.86
C ASP A 29 -8.82 4.45 -4.70
N LEU A 30 -9.87 5.15 -4.25
CA LEU A 30 -11.20 5.19 -4.88
C LEU A 30 -11.16 5.64 -6.35
N HIS A 31 -10.36 6.66 -6.66
CA HIS A 31 -10.26 7.24 -8.00
C HIS A 31 -9.74 6.27 -9.08
N ILE A 32 -9.29 5.07 -8.72
CA ILE A 32 -8.93 4.05 -9.72
C ILE A 32 -10.17 3.55 -10.47
N PHE A 33 -11.35 3.65 -9.85
CA PHE A 33 -12.60 3.11 -10.35
C PHE A 33 -13.51 4.17 -10.99
N ASP A 34 -13.12 5.45 -10.97
CA ASP A 34 -13.92 6.55 -11.54
C ASP A 34 -13.80 6.65 -13.07
N THR A 35 -12.93 5.84 -13.69
CA THR A 35 -12.65 5.76 -15.13
C THR A 35 -12.10 7.04 -15.77
N VAL A 36 -11.74 8.05 -14.96
CA VAL A 36 -11.11 9.27 -15.43
C VAL A 36 -9.61 9.26 -15.16
N ARG A 37 -8.87 10.03 -15.94
CA ARG A 37 -7.43 10.17 -15.72
C ARG A 37 -7.20 10.85 -14.37
N TYR A 38 -6.35 10.26 -13.53
CA TYR A 38 -5.92 10.88 -12.29
C TYR A 38 -5.30 12.27 -12.51
N VAL A 39 -5.87 13.26 -11.83
CA VAL A 39 -5.35 14.62 -11.73
C VAL A 39 -5.28 14.97 -10.24
N GLN A 40 -4.06 14.99 -9.71
CA GLN A 40 -3.78 15.16 -8.28
C GLN A 40 -4.55 16.31 -7.61
N GLN A 41 -4.51 17.51 -8.21
CA GLN A 41 -5.17 18.69 -7.63
C GLN A 41 -6.68 18.52 -7.52
N GLN A 42 -7.30 17.82 -8.48
CA GLN A 42 -8.73 17.54 -8.47
C GLN A 42 -9.05 16.45 -7.45
N ASN A 43 -8.24 15.38 -7.41
CA ASN A 43 -8.42 14.26 -6.49
C ASN A 43 -8.35 14.68 -5.02
N ARG A 44 -7.41 15.57 -4.66
CA ARG A 44 -7.28 16.12 -3.30
C ARG A 44 -8.47 16.97 -2.85
N LEU A 45 -9.27 17.46 -3.79
CA LEU A 45 -10.48 18.24 -3.54
C LEU A 45 -11.76 17.42 -3.80
N ALA A 46 -11.62 16.20 -4.31
CA ALA A 46 -12.73 15.33 -4.64
C ALA A 46 -13.33 14.73 -3.38
N HIS A 47 -14.66 14.60 -3.38
CA HIS A 47 -15.40 13.87 -2.37
C HIS A 47 -16.21 12.79 -3.07
N PHE A 48 -15.94 11.52 -2.74
CA PHE A 48 -16.66 10.40 -3.31
C PHE A 48 -17.80 10.02 -2.36
N GLU A 49 -19.03 10.35 -2.75
CA GLU A 49 -20.22 10.01 -1.96
C GLU A 49 -20.65 8.56 -2.18
N ASP A 50 -20.53 8.05 -3.41
CA ASP A 50 -20.79 6.65 -3.74
C ASP A 50 -19.52 5.81 -3.55
N LEU A 51 -19.42 5.11 -2.43
CA LEU A 51 -18.27 4.24 -2.15
C LEU A 51 -18.40 2.86 -2.79
N ASP A 52 -19.59 2.50 -3.29
CA ASP A 52 -19.80 1.21 -3.95
C ASP A 52 -19.17 1.16 -5.35
N LEU A 53 -18.68 2.30 -5.88
CA LEU A 53 -17.77 2.32 -7.04
C LEU A 53 -16.50 1.50 -6.80
N PHE A 54 -16.06 1.37 -5.53
CA PHE A 54 -14.92 0.55 -5.17
C PHE A 54 -15.32 -0.93 -5.19
N ASN A 55 -15.05 -1.61 -6.30
CA ASN A 55 -15.48 -2.99 -6.52
C ASN A 55 -14.45 -3.81 -7.31
N PRO A 56 -13.27 -4.12 -6.74
CA PRO A 56 -12.28 -4.95 -7.40
C PRO A 56 -12.66 -6.43 -7.31
N VAL A 57 -13.47 -6.88 -8.27
CA VAL A 57 -14.03 -8.24 -8.32
C VAL A 57 -12.98 -9.36 -8.43
N GLU A 58 -11.80 -9.05 -8.96
CA GLU A 58 -10.68 -9.99 -9.15
C GLU A 58 -9.46 -9.63 -8.27
N LEU A 59 -9.67 -8.95 -7.14
CA LEU A 59 -8.57 -8.57 -6.24
C LEU A 59 -7.84 -9.80 -5.70
N ASP A 60 -6.54 -9.85 -5.96
CA ASP A 60 -5.62 -10.87 -5.47
C ASP A 60 -4.26 -10.23 -5.10
N THR A 61 -3.98 -10.11 -3.80
CA THR A 61 -2.72 -9.55 -3.30
C THR A 61 -1.55 -10.51 -3.45
N ASP A 62 -1.78 -11.82 -3.58
CA ASP A 62 -0.72 -12.78 -3.87
C ASP A 62 -0.18 -12.52 -5.29
N GLN A 63 -1.05 -12.21 -6.24
CA GLN A 63 -0.66 -11.84 -7.61
C GLN A 63 0.20 -10.57 -7.64
N TRP A 64 -0.15 -9.54 -6.84
CA TRP A 64 0.64 -8.30 -6.74
C TRP A 64 2.04 -8.55 -6.18
N VAL A 65 2.11 -9.33 -5.10
CA VAL A 65 3.37 -9.63 -4.41
C VAL A 65 4.26 -10.55 -5.24
N GLU A 66 3.69 -11.51 -5.97
CA GLU A 66 4.47 -12.34 -6.89
C GLU A 66 5.07 -11.50 -8.03
N ALA A 67 4.35 -10.51 -8.55
CA ALA A 67 4.92 -9.55 -9.50
C ALA A 67 6.08 -8.73 -8.89
N ALA A 68 5.95 -8.30 -7.63
CA ALA A 68 7.04 -7.63 -6.91
C ALA A 68 8.26 -8.54 -6.73
N ARG A 69 8.03 -9.80 -6.35
CA ARG A 69 9.10 -10.80 -6.22
C ARG A 69 9.78 -11.06 -7.56
N ALA A 70 9.01 -11.20 -8.65
CA ALA A 70 9.53 -11.46 -9.99
C ALA A 70 10.44 -10.35 -10.51
N CYS A 71 10.21 -9.08 -10.12
CA CYS A 71 11.09 -7.97 -10.46
C CYS A 71 12.30 -7.80 -9.52
N GLY A 72 12.44 -8.67 -8.50
CA GLY A 72 13.57 -8.68 -7.57
C GLY A 72 13.38 -7.81 -6.34
N ALA A 73 12.17 -7.31 -6.07
CA ALA A 73 11.91 -6.49 -4.89
C ALA A 73 12.20 -7.26 -3.59
N ARG A 74 12.66 -6.53 -2.56
CA ARG A 74 12.88 -7.04 -1.20
C ARG A 74 11.85 -6.54 -0.19
N PHE A 75 11.17 -5.45 -0.52
CA PHE A 75 10.03 -4.93 0.23
C PHE A 75 8.93 -4.44 -0.72
N ALA A 76 7.72 -4.38 -0.21
CA ALA A 76 6.56 -3.86 -0.93
C ALA A 76 5.71 -3.00 0.02
N ILE A 77 5.22 -1.86 -0.48
CA ILE A 77 4.45 -0.88 0.29
C ILE A 77 3.07 -0.72 -0.35
N ILE A 78 2.01 -0.70 0.44
CA ILE A 78 0.65 -0.36 -0.03
C ILE A 78 0.18 0.96 0.56
N THR A 79 -0.53 1.78 -0.22
CA THR A 79 -1.24 2.96 0.30
C THR A 79 -2.45 2.52 1.12
N ALA A 80 -2.29 2.36 2.43
CA ALA A 80 -3.42 2.11 3.33
C ALA A 80 -4.43 3.27 3.29
N SER A 81 -3.91 4.48 3.06
CA SER A 81 -4.65 5.68 2.68
C SER A 81 -3.80 6.51 1.73
N HIS A 82 -4.46 7.26 0.86
CA HIS A 82 -3.81 8.25 0.00
C HIS A 82 -4.62 9.56 0.08
N GLU A 83 -4.84 10.25 -1.03
CA GLU A 83 -5.36 11.62 -1.06
C GLU A 83 -6.87 11.74 -0.82
N THR A 84 -7.67 10.71 -1.09
CA THR A 84 -9.12 10.77 -0.81
C THR A 84 -9.43 10.62 0.68
N GLY A 85 -8.45 10.15 1.47
CA GLY A 85 -8.62 9.79 2.87
C GLY A 85 -9.31 8.44 3.11
N PHE A 86 -9.68 7.71 2.06
CA PHE A 86 -10.29 6.38 2.14
C PHE A 86 -9.31 5.34 2.69
N ARG A 87 -9.80 4.47 3.59
CA ARG A 87 -8.96 3.47 4.27
C ARG A 87 -9.18 2.07 3.69
N LEU A 88 -8.09 1.47 3.20
CA LEU A 88 -8.09 0.12 2.63
C LEU A 88 -8.09 -1.01 3.68
N TRP A 89 -8.51 -0.73 4.92
CA TRP A 89 -8.54 -1.69 6.02
C TRP A 89 -9.77 -1.47 6.91
N GLN A 90 -10.00 -2.38 7.85
CA GLN A 90 -11.11 -2.33 8.80
C GLN A 90 -10.89 -1.31 9.94
N SER A 91 -10.86 -0.02 9.61
CA SER A 91 -10.59 1.06 10.57
C SER A 91 -11.69 1.24 11.61
N ASP A 92 -11.34 1.40 12.89
CA ASP A 92 -12.27 1.81 13.96
C ASP A 92 -12.30 3.33 14.17
N ALA A 93 -11.28 4.04 13.69
CA ALA A 93 -11.13 5.49 13.89
C ALA A 93 -11.68 6.32 12.72
N ASN A 94 -11.80 5.73 11.53
CA ASN A 94 -12.29 6.41 10.34
C ASN A 94 -13.38 5.57 9.65
N PRO A 95 -14.65 6.02 9.65
CA PRO A 95 -15.73 5.29 8.98
C PRO A 95 -15.58 5.27 7.45
N TYR A 96 -14.83 6.21 6.87
CA TYR A 96 -14.52 6.29 5.44
C TYR A 96 -13.46 5.24 5.06
N SER A 97 -13.88 3.98 5.03
CA SER A 97 -13.03 2.80 4.91
C SER A 97 -13.74 1.64 4.21
N LEU A 98 -13.07 0.50 4.03
CA LEU A 98 -13.67 -0.73 3.51
C LEU A 98 -14.88 -1.24 4.31
N LYS A 99 -15.10 -0.78 5.55
CA LYS A 99 -16.36 -1.07 6.28
C LYS A 99 -17.59 -0.47 5.59
N ALA A 100 -17.43 0.60 4.82
CA ALA A 100 -18.51 1.35 4.20
C ALA A 100 -18.87 0.88 2.78
N VAL A 101 -18.12 -0.07 2.20
CA VAL A 101 -18.36 -0.58 0.83
C VAL A 101 -19.12 -1.90 0.86
N ARG A 102 -19.97 -2.16 -0.15
CA ARG A 102 -20.66 -3.46 -0.29
C ARG A 102 -19.76 -4.56 -0.81
N TRP A 103 -18.70 -4.24 -1.53
CA TRP A 103 -17.75 -5.22 -2.03
C TRP A 103 -17.20 -6.10 -0.89
N GLY A 104 -17.22 -7.41 -1.10
CA GLY A 104 -16.84 -8.38 -0.07
C GLY A 104 -17.67 -8.30 1.22
N GLY A 105 -18.89 -7.77 1.15
CA GLY A 105 -19.78 -7.59 2.30
C GLY A 105 -19.26 -6.60 3.35
N GLY A 106 -18.38 -5.67 2.97
CA GLY A 106 -17.75 -4.70 3.87
C GLY A 106 -16.74 -5.29 4.85
N GLN A 107 -16.35 -6.56 4.66
CA GLN A 107 -15.50 -7.32 5.59
C GLN A 107 -14.06 -7.48 5.12
N ARG A 108 -13.73 -7.04 3.90
CA ARG A 108 -12.38 -7.17 3.34
C ARG A 108 -11.41 -6.23 4.05
N ASP A 109 -10.15 -6.68 4.13
CA ASP A 109 -9.04 -5.90 4.67
C ASP A 109 -7.85 -6.06 3.73
N ILE A 110 -7.74 -5.16 2.75
CA ILE A 110 -6.73 -5.25 1.70
C ILE A 110 -5.32 -5.05 2.29
N VAL A 111 -5.17 -4.21 3.31
CA VAL A 111 -3.87 -4.03 3.99
C VAL A 111 -3.45 -5.33 4.69
N GLY A 112 -4.38 -5.98 5.40
CA GLY A 112 -4.14 -7.27 6.05
C GLY A 112 -3.78 -8.37 5.05
N GLU A 113 -4.57 -8.51 3.98
CA GLU A 113 -4.34 -9.46 2.88
C GLU A 113 -2.97 -9.23 2.22
N PHE A 114 -2.61 -7.97 1.92
CA PHE A 114 -1.31 -7.60 1.34
C PHE A 114 -0.12 -7.95 2.26
N ILE A 115 -0.25 -7.68 3.56
CA ILE A 115 0.79 -8.01 4.55
C ILE A 115 0.98 -9.53 4.62
N GLU A 116 -0.10 -10.31 4.58
CA GLU A 116 -0.05 -11.76 4.55
C GLU A 116 0.64 -12.29 3.29
N SER A 117 0.26 -11.77 2.11
CA SER A 117 0.90 -12.10 0.83
C SER A 117 2.40 -11.82 0.84
N CYS A 118 2.82 -10.64 1.34
CA CYS A 118 4.23 -10.29 1.48
C CYS A 118 4.98 -11.32 2.34
N ARG A 119 4.43 -11.67 3.50
CA ARG A 119 5.03 -12.65 4.41
C ARG A 119 5.15 -14.04 3.77
N LYS A 120 4.11 -14.49 3.05
CA LYS A 120 4.13 -15.76 2.31
C LYS A 120 5.25 -15.80 1.26
N ALA A 121 5.49 -14.68 0.57
CA ALA A 121 6.48 -14.57 -0.49
C ALA A 121 7.91 -14.22 -0.02
N GLY A 122 8.11 -13.99 1.29
CA GLY A 122 9.40 -13.55 1.83
C GLY A 122 9.76 -12.09 1.48
N ILE A 123 8.76 -11.26 1.18
CA ILE A 123 8.89 -9.83 0.93
C ILE A 123 8.58 -9.07 2.21
N GLN A 124 9.37 -8.04 2.56
CA GLN A 124 9.08 -7.21 3.72
C GLN A 124 7.88 -6.28 3.45
N PRO A 125 6.78 -6.36 4.21
CA PRO A 125 5.64 -5.48 4.00
C PRO A 125 5.87 -4.09 4.62
N GLY A 126 5.40 -3.06 3.94
CA GLY A 126 5.31 -1.70 4.44
C GLY A 126 3.94 -1.08 4.18
N VAL A 127 3.63 -0.01 4.92
CA VAL A 127 2.38 0.72 4.80
C VAL A 127 2.68 2.19 4.56
N TYR A 128 2.02 2.76 3.56
CA TYR A 128 1.97 4.20 3.33
C TYR A 128 0.65 4.75 3.88
N MET A 129 0.72 5.88 4.56
CA MET A 129 -0.45 6.62 5.05
C MET A 129 -0.28 8.09 4.69
N GLY A 130 -1.05 8.53 3.70
CA GLY A 130 -1.14 9.92 3.23
C GLY A 130 -2.17 10.76 3.96
#